data_AF-A0A1J5D5A4-F1
#
_entry.id   AF-A0A1J5D5A4-F1
#
_cell.length_a   1.000
_cell.length_b   1.000
_cell.length_c   1.000
_cell.angle_alpha   90.00
_cell.angle_beta   90.00
_cell.angle_gamma   90.00
#
_symmetry.space_group_name_H-M   'P 1'
#
loop_
_entity.id
_entity.type
_entity.pdbx_description
1 polymer ?
#
loop_
_entity_poly.entity_id
_entity_poly.type
_entity_poly.pdbx_seq_one_letter_code
_entity_poly.pdbx_strand_id
1 'polypeptide(L)'
;MRGKWRETVPTGLSFSINKAITALLVILIVFGALLYTQGCGQPGAINTITLDEPPVNPFVADSPWPMSHANPYCQASSLYSGPTEDTSEYKFDYLGELMYYPPITIAISGAYSDGNRVLWGNTPAMVFKVGLDGSKLCYIEKMEKEPVNVTLSRMECGLSGAYTLVDCEGTFFVPSIRKIFGYGDEVPGDPYSKIVVKHVFEIPSDQLRSEDEFIRRP
;
A
#
# COMPACT_ATOMS: atom_id res chain seq x y z
N MET A 1 -29.20 67.21 44.83
CA MET A 1 -28.15 66.86 43.84
C MET A 1 -27.60 65.48 44.17
N ARG A 2 -27.88 64.46 43.34
CA ARG A 2 -27.14 63.19 43.21
C ARG A 2 -27.72 62.46 42.00
N GLY A 3 -27.01 62.53 40.87
CA GLY A 3 -27.39 61.83 39.63
C GLY A 3 -27.00 60.35 39.69
N LYS A 4 -27.86 59.48 39.17
CA LYS A 4 -27.53 58.09 38.84
C LYS A 4 -27.26 58.01 37.34
N TRP A 5 -26.02 57.76 36.97
CA TRP A 5 -25.65 57.28 35.63
C TRP A 5 -25.68 55.75 35.65
N ARG A 6 -26.44 55.14 34.73
CA ARG A 6 -26.28 53.73 34.36
C ARG A 6 -25.89 53.70 32.89
N GLU A 7 -24.66 53.29 32.63
CA GLU A 7 -24.16 52.98 31.29
C GLU A 7 -24.74 51.63 30.85
N THR A 8 -25.30 51.59 29.64
CA THR A 8 -25.66 50.36 28.92
C THR A 8 -24.48 49.95 28.04
N VAL A 9 -23.90 48.77 28.29
CA VAL A 9 -22.88 48.16 27.42
C VAL A 9 -23.59 47.45 26.25
N PRO A 10 -23.15 47.61 24.98
CA PRO A 10 -23.80 46.96 23.85
C PRO A 10 -23.37 45.49 23.72
N THR A 11 -24.35 44.58 23.64
CA THR A 11 -24.21 43.13 23.47
C THR A 11 -23.91 42.68 22.02
N GLY A 12 -23.26 43.52 21.21
CA GLY A 12 -23.14 43.32 19.76
C GLY A 12 -21.97 42.45 19.27
N LEU A 13 -20.96 42.14 20.10
CA LEU A 13 -19.70 41.56 19.60
C LEU A 13 -19.65 40.01 19.63
N SER A 14 -20.47 39.36 20.47
CA SER A 14 -20.40 37.91 20.68
C SER A 14 -21.02 37.09 19.54
N PHE A 15 -22.01 37.64 18.82
CA PHE A 15 -22.77 36.89 17.82
C PHE A 15 -22.04 36.71 16.47
N SER A 16 -21.05 37.56 16.17
CA SER A 16 -20.31 37.54 14.89
C SER A 16 -19.12 36.58 14.90
N ILE A 17 -18.46 36.42 16.05
CA ILE A 17 -17.27 35.57 16.19
C ILE A 17 -17.66 34.09 16.06
N ASN A 18 -18.79 33.68 16.66
CA ASN A 18 -19.27 32.30 16.59
C ASN A 18 -19.59 31.86 15.16
N LYS A 19 -20.19 32.73 14.33
CA LYS A 19 -20.46 32.41 12.92
C LYS A 19 -19.19 32.27 12.09
N ALA A 20 -18.19 33.12 12.35
CA ALA A 20 -16.90 33.04 11.66
C ALA A 20 -16.13 31.76 12.03
N ILE A 21 -16.13 31.38 13.31
CA ILE A 21 -15.50 30.14 13.78
C ILE A 21 -16.21 28.90 13.21
N THR A 22 -17.55 28.88 13.21
CA THR A 22 -18.31 27.78 12.62
C THR A 22 -18.09 27.67 11.12
N ALA A 23 -18.04 28.78 10.39
CA ALA A 23 -17.73 28.77 8.96
C ALA A 23 -16.31 28.24 8.68
N LEU A 24 -15.32 28.63 9.50
CA LEU A 24 -13.94 28.14 9.36
C LEU A 24 -13.84 26.63 9.63
N LEU A 25 -14.53 26.12 10.66
CA LEU A 25 -14.60 24.70 10.97
C LEU A 25 -15.26 23.89 9.86
N VAL A 26 -16.36 24.39 9.27
CA VAL A 26 -17.00 23.74 8.12
C VAL A 26 -16.08 23.73 6.91
N ILE A 27 -15.37 24.84 6.62
CA ILE A 27 -14.39 24.88 5.54
C ILE A 27 -13.26 23.88 5.78
N LEU A 28 -12.74 23.78 7.01
CA LEU A 28 -11.68 22.82 7.35
C LEU A 28 -12.16 21.36 7.26
N ILE A 29 -13.40 21.07 7.65
CA ILE A 29 -13.99 19.73 7.53
C ILE A 29 -14.22 19.38 6.06
N VAL A 30 -14.72 20.32 5.25
CA VAL A 30 -14.95 20.13 3.82
C VAL A 30 -13.62 20.00 3.07
N PHE A 31 -12.61 20.82 3.37
CA PHE A 31 -11.27 20.67 2.81
C PHE A 31 -10.61 19.37 3.26
N GLY A 32 -10.75 19.00 4.53
CA GLY A 32 -10.26 17.72 5.05
C GLY A 32 -10.90 16.52 4.35
N ALA A 33 -12.22 16.57 4.12
CA ALA A 33 -12.95 15.54 3.38
C ALA A 33 -12.58 15.52 1.89
N LEU A 34 -12.41 16.68 1.25
CA LEU A 34 -11.96 16.75 -0.15
C LEU A 34 -10.55 16.18 -0.32
N LEU A 35 -9.63 16.46 0.61
CA LEU A 35 -8.28 15.87 0.63
C LEU A 35 -8.32 14.36 0.89
N TYR A 36 -9.24 13.87 1.73
CA TYR A 36 -9.41 12.43 2.00
C TYR A 36 -10.00 11.65 0.82
N THR A 37 -10.80 12.31 -0.03
CA THR A 37 -11.45 11.65 -1.19
C THR A 37 -10.60 11.63 -2.45
N GLN A 38 -9.46 12.32 -2.48
CA GLN A 38 -8.53 12.20 -3.59
C GLN A 38 -7.66 10.98 -3.32
N GLY A 39 -8.09 9.80 -3.80
CA GLY A 39 -7.15 8.71 -4.01
C GLY A 39 -5.91 9.25 -4.72
N CYS A 40 -4.73 8.75 -4.37
CA CYS A 40 -3.46 9.33 -4.81
C CYS A 40 -3.51 9.48 -6.33
N GLY A 41 -3.51 10.71 -6.85
CA GLY A 41 -3.76 10.98 -8.26
C GLY A 41 -2.70 10.26 -9.08
N GLN A 42 -3.07 9.15 -9.72
CA GLN A 42 -2.13 8.30 -10.46
C GLN A 42 -1.68 9.05 -11.72
N PRO A 43 -0.45 9.60 -11.77
CA PRO A 43 0.05 10.28 -12.96
C PRO A 43 0.57 9.20 -13.90
N GLY A 44 -0.33 8.58 -14.66
CA GLY A 44 0.09 7.51 -15.57
C GLY A 44 -0.90 6.41 -15.84
N ALA A 45 -2.11 6.44 -15.23
CA ALA A 45 -3.18 5.51 -15.58
C ALA A 45 -3.22 5.41 -17.10
N ILE A 46 -2.82 4.24 -17.59
CA ILE A 46 -2.53 4.02 -19.00
C ILE A 46 -3.80 4.42 -19.75
N ASN A 47 -3.77 5.61 -20.38
CA ASN A 47 -4.91 6.19 -21.09
C ASN A 47 -5.23 5.42 -22.39
N THR A 48 -4.56 4.30 -22.64
CA THR A 48 -5.11 3.28 -23.51
C THR A 48 -6.07 2.43 -22.69
N ILE A 49 -7.30 2.93 -22.55
CA ILE A 49 -8.46 2.05 -22.61
C ILE A 49 -8.35 1.34 -23.96
N THR A 50 -7.59 0.25 -24.02
CA THR A 50 -7.96 -0.83 -24.93
C THR A 50 -9.36 -1.22 -24.51
N LEU A 51 -10.27 -1.33 -25.48
CA LEU A 51 -11.72 -1.45 -25.25
C LEU A 51 -12.12 -2.62 -24.33
N ASP A 52 -11.19 -3.53 -24.02
CA ASP A 52 -11.39 -4.80 -23.33
C ASP A 52 -10.71 -4.93 -21.95
N GLU A 53 -10.00 -3.92 -21.44
CA GLU A 53 -9.40 -3.99 -20.09
C GLU A 53 -10.37 -3.51 -19.00
N PRO A 54 -10.34 -4.14 -17.80
CA PRO A 54 -11.17 -3.72 -16.70
C PRO A 54 -10.81 -2.32 -16.18
N PRO A 55 -11.76 -1.65 -15.48
CA PRO A 55 -11.48 -0.38 -14.83
C PRO A 55 -10.30 -0.43 -13.87
N VAL A 56 -9.48 0.62 -13.88
CA VAL A 56 -8.36 0.80 -12.95
C VAL A 56 -8.88 1.07 -11.54
N ASN A 57 -8.24 0.48 -10.53
CA ASN A 57 -8.52 0.78 -9.13
C ASN A 57 -7.65 1.97 -8.65
N PRO A 58 -8.26 3.10 -8.24
CA PRO A 58 -7.51 4.30 -7.88
C PRO A 58 -6.75 4.21 -6.55
N PHE A 59 -6.98 3.16 -5.76
CA PHE A 59 -6.32 2.95 -4.47
C PHE A 59 -5.08 2.04 -4.56
N VAL A 60 -4.81 1.50 -5.74
CA VAL A 60 -3.70 0.59 -6.00
C VAL A 60 -2.65 1.31 -6.84
N ALA A 61 -1.38 0.93 -6.68
CA ALA A 61 -0.30 1.51 -7.47
C ALA A 61 -0.58 1.38 -8.98
N ASP A 62 -0.35 2.48 -9.71
CA ASP A 62 -0.36 2.54 -11.16
C ASP A 62 0.86 1.79 -11.69
N SER A 63 0.65 0.51 -11.91
CA SER A 63 1.68 -0.49 -12.10
C SER A 63 1.13 -1.63 -12.94
N PRO A 64 1.99 -2.31 -13.71
CA PRO A 64 1.59 -3.50 -14.46
C PRO A 64 1.15 -4.68 -13.58
N TRP A 65 1.66 -4.76 -12.35
CA TRP A 65 1.42 -5.87 -11.44
C TRP A 65 1.49 -5.41 -9.98
N PRO A 66 0.58 -4.53 -9.52
CA PRO A 66 0.65 -3.94 -8.20
C PRO A 66 0.26 -4.91 -7.08
N MET A 67 -0.31 -6.07 -7.42
CA MET A 67 -0.78 -7.05 -6.45
C MET A 67 -0.49 -8.46 -6.94
N SER A 68 -0.92 -9.48 -6.20
CA SER A 68 -0.75 -10.90 -6.59
C SER A 68 -1.28 -11.25 -7.99
N HIS A 69 -2.18 -10.42 -8.52
CA HIS A 69 -2.66 -10.45 -9.89
C HIS A 69 -2.41 -9.10 -10.57
N ALA A 70 -2.60 -9.01 -11.89
CA ALA A 70 -2.42 -7.75 -12.62
C ALA A 70 -3.43 -6.68 -12.18
N ASN A 71 -4.64 -7.08 -11.77
CA ASN A 71 -5.71 -6.19 -11.37
C ASN A 71 -6.73 -6.90 -10.43
N PRO A 72 -7.71 -6.17 -9.84
CA PRO A 72 -8.73 -6.76 -8.98
C PRO A 72 -9.67 -7.79 -9.62
N TYR A 73 -9.63 -7.94 -10.95
CA TYR A 73 -10.39 -8.97 -11.67
C TYR A 73 -9.61 -10.29 -11.77
N CYS A 74 -8.52 -10.44 -11.00
CA CYS A 74 -7.68 -11.62 -10.92
C CYS A 74 -7.07 -12.03 -12.27
N GLN A 75 -6.80 -11.05 -13.13
CA GLN A 75 -6.15 -11.28 -14.42
C GLN A 75 -4.70 -11.73 -14.22
N ALA A 76 -4.34 -12.82 -14.89
CA ALA A 76 -2.99 -13.38 -14.89
C ALA A 76 -2.26 -13.17 -16.23
N SER A 77 -2.85 -12.41 -17.15
CA SER A 77 -2.22 -12.00 -18.41
C SER A 77 -1.58 -10.62 -18.27
N SER A 78 -0.58 -10.39 -19.11
CA SER A 78 0.10 -9.10 -19.25
C SER A 78 -0.47 -8.32 -20.42
N LEU A 79 -0.58 -7.00 -20.26
CA LEU A 79 -0.84 -6.07 -21.36
C LEU A 79 0.40 -5.80 -22.22
N TYR A 80 1.58 -6.14 -21.71
CA TYR A 80 2.84 -5.92 -22.41
C TYR A 80 3.05 -7.02 -23.43
N SER A 81 3.53 -6.62 -24.61
CA SER A 81 4.00 -7.57 -25.60
C SER A 81 5.10 -8.45 -25.01
N GLY A 82 5.08 -9.73 -25.35
CA GLY A 82 6.20 -10.61 -25.03
C GLY A 82 7.49 -10.15 -25.73
N PRO A 83 8.65 -10.69 -25.34
CA PRO A 83 9.92 -10.41 -26.00
C PRO A 83 9.82 -10.70 -27.52
N THR A 84 10.23 -9.74 -28.36
CA THR A 84 10.17 -9.84 -29.83
C THR A 84 11.54 -10.07 -30.47
N GLU A 85 12.60 -9.97 -29.69
CA GLU A 85 13.99 -10.15 -30.12
C GLU A 85 14.43 -11.61 -30.02
N ASP A 86 15.56 -11.97 -30.67
CA ASP A 86 16.12 -13.31 -30.57
C ASP A 86 16.62 -13.58 -29.15
N THR A 87 15.90 -14.44 -28.43
CA THR A 87 16.18 -14.76 -27.02
C THR A 87 17.20 -15.89 -26.84
N SER A 88 17.80 -16.42 -27.91
CA SER A 88 18.74 -17.55 -27.83
C SER A 88 20.02 -17.25 -27.04
N GLU A 89 20.38 -15.96 -26.89
CA GLU A 89 21.57 -15.51 -26.16
C GLU A 89 21.26 -14.93 -24.76
N TYR A 90 20.02 -15.02 -24.27
CA TYR A 90 19.65 -14.43 -22.99
C TYR A 90 20.46 -15.03 -21.82
N LYS A 91 21.08 -14.13 -21.05
CA LYS A 91 21.69 -14.44 -19.76
C LYS A 91 20.71 -14.04 -18.68
N PHE A 92 20.25 -15.03 -17.91
CA PHE A 92 19.35 -14.80 -16.80
C PHE A 92 20.14 -14.41 -15.57
N ASP A 93 19.75 -13.30 -14.95
CA ASP A 93 20.19 -12.94 -13.61
C ASP A 93 19.12 -13.35 -12.59
N TYR A 94 19.54 -13.72 -11.39
CA TYR A 94 18.63 -14.15 -10.34
C TYR A 94 19.22 -13.92 -8.95
N LEU A 95 18.33 -13.69 -7.99
CA LEU A 95 18.70 -13.55 -6.58
C LEU A 95 18.70 -14.94 -5.93
N GLY A 96 19.89 -15.56 -5.84
CA GLY A 96 20.04 -16.94 -5.35
C GLY A 96 19.43 -17.22 -3.97
N GLU A 97 19.37 -16.22 -3.08
CA GLU A 97 18.72 -16.31 -1.76
C GLU A 97 17.21 -16.64 -1.88
N LEU A 98 16.53 -16.17 -2.93
CA LEU A 98 15.12 -16.44 -3.18
C LEU A 98 14.86 -17.85 -3.72
N MET A 99 15.89 -18.63 -4.06
CA MET A 99 15.68 -20.02 -4.52
C MET A 99 15.28 -20.96 -3.38
N TYR A 100 15.71 -20.67 -2.15
CA TYR A 100 15.44 -21.54 -1.00
C TYR A 100 14.09 -21.24 -0.33
N TYR A 101 13.69 -19.97 -0.33
CA TYR A 101 12.37 -19.53 0.13
C TYR A 101 11.80 -18.53 -0.89
N PRO A 102 11.28 -19.01 -2.03
CA PRO A 102 10.75 -18.12 -3.04
C PRO A 102 9.52 -17.40 -2.50
N PRO A 103 9.37 -16.10 -2.80
CA PRO A 103 8.10 -15.42 -2.58
C PRO A 103 7.03 -16.09 -3.45
N ILE A 104 5.82 -16.21 -2.92
CA ILE A 104 4.69 -16.73 -3.72
C ILE A 104 4.31 -15.71 -4.80
N THR A 105 4.32 -14.42 -4.44
CA THR A 105 4.06 -13.30 -5.36
C THR A 105 5.06 -12.18 -5.15
N ILE A 106 5.30 -11.42 -6.22
CA ILE A 106 6.00 -10.14 -6.24
C ILE A 106 5.01 -9.08 -6.67
N ALA A 107 5.03 -7.93 -6.01
CA ALA A 107 4.26 -6.76 -6.42
C ALA A 107 5.22 -5.69 -6.97
N ILE A 108 4.80 -5.01 -8.03
CA ILE A 108 5.58 -3.97 -8.69
C ILE A 108 5.02 -2.62 -8.22
N SER A 109 5.89 -1.73 -7.73
CA SER A 109 5.48 -0.39 -7.30
C SER A 109 4.97 0.47 -8.45
N GLY A 110 4.36 1.60 -8.09
CA GLY A 110 4.25 2.76 -8.98
C GLY A 110 5.64 3.25 -9.44
N ALA A 111 5.68 4.10 -10.47
CA ALA A 111 6.93 4.75 -10.86
C ALA A 111 7.37 5.73 -9.76
N TYR A 112 8.64 5.66 -9.38
CA TYR A 112 9.29 6.64 -8.53
C TYR A 112 9.62 7.91 -9.34
N SER A 113 10.15 8.94 -8.67
CA SER A 113 10.46 10.23 -9.30
C SER A 113 11.47 10.16 -10.45
N ASP A 114 12.30 9.12 -10.47
CA ASP A 114 13.28 8.81 -11.51
C ASP A 114 12.69 7.96 -12.66
N GLY A 115 11.41 7.58 -12.57
CA GLY A 115 10.72 6.70 -13.51
C GLY A 115 10.96 5.21 -13.27
N ASN A 116 11.86 4.83 -12.36
CA ASN A 116 12.10 3.44 -12.02
C ASN A 116 10.97 2.86 -11.16
N ARG A 117 10.90 1.53 -11.11
CA ARG A 117 9.95 0.78 -10.29
C ARG A 117 10.71 -0.20 -9.40
N VAL A 118 10.15 -0.47 -8.24
CA VAL A 118 10.67 -1.44 -7.27
C VAL A 118 9.82 -2.69 -7.30
N LEU A 119 10.49 -3.83 -7.25
CA LEU A 119 9.87 -5.12 -6.98
C LEU A 119 9.81 -5.32 -5.47
N TRP A 120 8.60 -5.25 -4.91
CA TRP A 120 8.33 -5.58 -3.53
C TRP A 120 8.02 -7.06 -3.38
N GLY A 121 8.69 -7.69 -2.42
CA GLY A 121 8.49 -9.10 -2.14
C GLY A 121 8.60 -9.41 -0.65
N ASN A 122 8.15 -10.62 -0.30
CA ASN A 122 8.27 -11.11 1.05
C ASN A 122 8.47 -12.62 1.09
N THR A 123 9.17 -13.08 2.10
CA THR A 123 9.30 -14.49 2.48
C THR A 123 8.79 -14.66 3.91
N PRO A 124 8.74 -15.88 4.46
CA PRO A 124 8.43 -16.06 5.88
C PRO A 124 9.38 -15.29 6.81
N ALA A 125 10.62 -15.02 6.40
CA ALA A 125 11.65 -14.40 7.23
C ALA A 125 11.84 -12.89 6.99
N MET A 126 11.51 -12.38 5.80
CA MET A 126 11.84 -11.00 5.44
C MET A 126 10.84 -10.34 4.49
N VAL A 127 10.88 -9.02 4.46
CA VAL A 127 10.34 -8.16 3.41
C VAL A 127 11.52 -7.55 2.67
N PHE A 128 11.41 -7.37 1.35
CA PHE A 128 12.52 -6.84 0.56
C PHE A 128 12.05 -5.97 -0.60
N LYS A 129 12.97 -5.11 -1.04
CA LYS A 129 12.91 -4.34 -2.28
C LYS A 129 13.99 -4.84 -3.23
N VAL A 130 13.63 -5.02 -4.49
CA VAL A 130 14.57 -5.36 -5.57
C VAL A 130 14.41 -4.35 -6.71
N GLY A 131 15.54 -4.01 -7.32
CA GLY A 131 15.58 -3.16 -8.51
C GLY A 131 16.67 -3.61 -9.46
N LEU A 132 16.85 -2.82 -10.52
CA LEU A 132 17.93 -3.02 -11.48
C LEU A 132 19.11 -2.10 -11.13
N ASP A 133 20.30 -2.67 -11.10
CA ASP A 133 21.58 -1.97 -11.19
C ASP A 133 22.19 -2.27 -12.55
N GLY A 134 21.96 -1.37 -13.51
CA GLY A 134 22.24 -1.63 -14.92
C GLY A 134 21.40 -2.79 -15.44
N SER A 135 22.05 -3.92 -15.77
CA SER A 135 21.39 -5.14 -16.25
C SER A 135 21.25 -6.23 -15.19
N LYS A 136 21.60 -5.94 -13.93
CA LYS A 136 21.57 -6.91 -12.83
C LYS A 136 20.42 -6.67 -11.87
N LEU A 137 19.83 -7.74 -11.38
CA LEU A 137 18.86 -7.71 -10.28
C LEU A 137 19.63 -7.61 -8.96
N CYS A 138 19.33 -6.58 -8.20
CA CYS A 138 19.95 -6.33 -6.91
C CYS A 138 18.88 -6.07 -5.83
N TYR A 139 19.13 -6.57 -4.63
CA TYR A 139 18.40 -6.07 -3.47
C TYR A 139 18.72 -4.59 -3.27
N ILE A 140 17.67 -3.78 -3.17
CA ILE A 140 17.79 -2.40 -2.72
C ILE A 140 17.82 -2.39 -1.20
N GLU A 141 16.92 -3.12 -0.56
CA GLU A 141 16.82 -3.20 0.90
C GLU A 141 16.15 -4.50 1.34
N LYS A 142 16.48 -4.97 2.54
CA LYS A 142 15.85 -6.12 3.21
C LYS A 142 15.52 -5.77 4.66
N MET A 143 14.37 -6.22 5.12
CA MET A 143 13.94 -6.07 6.50
C MET A 143 13.51 -7.43 7.04
N GLU A 144 14.15 -7.88 8.12
CA GLU A 144 13.71 -9.08 8.82
C GLU A 144 12.32 -8.84 9.42
N LYS A 145 11.46 -9.86 9.30
CA LYS A 145 10.17 -9.87 9.98
C LYS A 145 10.40 -10.31 11.41
N GLU A 146 9.65 -9.71 12.34
CA GLU A 146 9.56 -10.22 13.70
C GLU A 146 9.24 -11.73 13.66
N PRO A 147 9.98 -12.57 14.39
CA PRO A 147 9.74 -14.00 14.39
C PRO A 147 8.31 -14.23 14.85
N VAL A 148 7.52 -14.84 13.97
CA VAL A 148 6.17 -15.24 14.34
C VAL A 148 6.33 -16.31 15.42
N ASN A 149 5.92 -15.97 16.64
CA ASN A 149 6.01 -16.85 17.80
C ASN A 149 4.87 -17.88 17.71
N VAL A 150 4.98 -18.85 16.81
CA VAL A 150 3.88 -19.75 16.48
C VAL A 150 4.22 -21.23 16.59
N THR A 151 3.37 -21.90 17.36
CA THR A 151 3.11 -23.35 17.38
C THR A 151 2.33 -23.82 16.13
N LEU A 152 2.11 -22.93 15.15
CA LEU A 152 1.38 -23.23 13.92
C LEU A 152 2.19 -24.11 12.98
N SER A 153 1.49 -24.86 12.14
CA SER A 153 2.13 -25.71 11.14
C SER A 153 2.92 -24.85 10.13
N ARG A 154 4.02 -25.40 9.59
CA ARG A 154 4.82 -24.72 8.55
C ARG A 154 3.99 -24.30 7.33
N MET A 155 2.85 -24.95 7.08
CA MET A 155 1.94 -24.63 5.98
C MET A 155 1.08 -23.38 6.24
N GLU A 156 0.61 -23.17 7.48
CA GLU A 156 -0.18 -21.98 7.83
C GLU A 156 0.68 -20.72 7.80
N CYS A 157 1.94 -20.82 8.25
CA CYS A 157 2.93 -19.75 8.07
C CYS A 157 3.31 -19.55 6.59
N GLY A 158 3.27 -20.62 5.78
CA GLY A 158 3.62 -20.57 4.36
C GLY A 158 2.60 -19.83 3.48
N LEU A 159 1.32 -19.80 3.88
CA LEU A 159 0.26 -19.05 3.17
C LEU A 159 0.14 -17.60 3.63
N SER A 160 0.67 -17.29 4.82
CA SER A 160 0.76 -15.93 5.36
C SER A 160 1.74 -15.10 4.50
N GLY A 161 1.20 -14.13 3.78
CA GLY A 161 1.97 -13.25 2.87
C GLY A 161 1.92 -13.68 1.40
N ALA A 162 1.07 -14.65 1.04
CA ALA A 162 0.86 -15.08 -0.34
C ALA A 162 0.11 -14.04 -1.19
N TYR A 163 -0.77 -13.25 -0.56
CA TYR A 163 -1.59 -12.25 -1.22
C TYR A 163 -1.13 -10.86 -0.80
N THR A 164 -0.43 -10.17 -1.69
CA THR A 164 0.15 -8.86 -1.41
C THR A 164 -0.34 -7.82 -2.40
N LEU A 165 -0.23 -6.55 -2.02
CA LEU A 165 -0.47 -5.42 -2.92
C LEU A 165 0.39 -4.23 -2.54
N VAL A 166 0.64 -3.34 -3.50
CA VAL A 166 1.18 -2.00 -3.29
C VAL A 166 0.06 -1.01 -3.57
N ASP A 167 -0.22 -0.14 -2.61
CA ASP A 167 -1.22 0.89 -2.78
C ASP A 167 -0.72 2.06 -3.64
N CYS A 168 -1.64 2.98 -3.92
CA CYS A 168 -1.37 4.18 -4.71
C CYS A 168 -0.33 5.15 -4.10
N GLU A 169 0.01 4.98 -2.81
CA GLU A 169 1.01 5.77 -2.08
C GLU A 169 2.38 5.06 -1.99
N GLY A 170 2.48 3.83 -2.51
CA GLY A 170 3.70 3.03 -2.47
C GLY A 170 3.84 2.15 -1.22
N THR A 171 2.78 1.98 -0.44
CA THR A 171 2.75 1.06 0.72
C THR A 171 2.53 -0.37 0.26
N PHE A 172 3.47 -1.25 0.57
CA PHE A 172 3.39 -2.68 0.35
C PHE A 172 2.70 -3.41 1.50
N PHE A 173 1.51 -3.93 1.26
CA PHE A 173 0.72 -4.67 2.24
C PHE A 173 0.97 -6.18 2.17
N VAL A 174 1.26 -6.76 3.33
CA VAL A 174 1.49 -8.19 3.51
C VAL A 174 0.62 -8.72 4.67
N PRO A 175 -0.30 -9.66 4.41
CA PRO A 175 -1.06 -10.32 5.45
C PRO A 175 -0.17 -11.28 6.25
N SER A 176 -0.43 -11.35 7.55
CA SER A 176 0.23 -12.25 8.49
C SER A 176 -0.73 -12.77 9.54
N ILE A 177 -1.32 -13.95 9.28
CA ILE A 177 -2.26 -14.68 10.14
C ILE A 177 -3.46 -13.82 10.59
N ARG A 178 -3.28 -13.00 11.62
CA ARG A 178 -4.29 -12.09 12.20
C ARG A 178 -3.99 -10.61 11.97
N LYS A 179 -2.92 -10.29 11.26
CA LYS A 179 -2.46 -8.92 11.03
C LYS A 179 -2.30 -8.67 9.54
N ILE A 180 -2.37 -7.40 9.15
CA ILE A 180 -1.91 -6.92 7.84
C ILE A 180 -0.88 -5.85 8.13
N PHE A 181 0.34 -6.05 7.65
CA PHE A 181 1.43 -5.08 7.76
C PHE A 181 1.50 -4.27 6.47
N GLY A 182 1.57 -2.94 6.59
CA GLY A 182 1.92 -2.04 5.50
C GLY A 182 3.36 -1.58 5.66
N TYR A 183 4.21 -1.93 4.71
CA TYR A 183 5.61 -1.53 4.64
C TYR A 183 5.78 -0.42 3.62
N GLY A 184 6.69 0.51 3.87
CA GLY A 184 7.00 1.56 2.89
C GLY A 184 8.39 2.10 3.08
N ASP A 185 8.73 3.07 2.24
CA ASP A 185 10.00 3.78 2.28
C ASP A 185 10.09 4.67 3.53
N GLU A 186 11.22 4.61 4.24
CA GLU A 186 11.50 5.47 5.40
C GLU A 186 11.36 6.94 5.02
N VAL A 187 12.00 7.31 3.90
CA VAL A 187 11.88 8.61 3.26
C VAL A 187 10.84 8.50 2.14
N PRO A 188 9.68 9.18 2.24
CA PRO A 188 8.63 9.07 1.22
C PRO A 188 9.13 9.39 -0.18
N GLY A 189 8.89 8.49 -1.13
CA GLY A 189 9.28 8.64 -2.53
C GLY A 189 10.75 8.35 -2.85
N ASP A 190 11.53 7.88 -1.87
CA ASP A 190 12.91 7.41 -2.08
C ASP A 190 12.96 5.88 -2.01
N PRO A 191 13.10 5.19 -3.16
CA PRO A 191 13.13 3.74 -3.21
C PRO A 191 14.39 3.15 -2.54
N TYR A 192 15.45 3.93 -2.35
CA TYR A 192 16.71 3.48 -1.76
C TYR A 192 16.77 3.70 -0.24
N SER A 193 15.77 4.36 0.34
CA SER A 193 15.66 4.50 1.79
C SER A 193 15.34 3.17 2.47
N LYS A 194 15.46 3.09 3.79
CA LYS A 194 15.15 1.86 4.53
C LYS A 194 13.68 1.47 4.40
N ILE A 195 13.38 0.18 4.59
CA ILE A 195 12.00 -0.28 4.75
C ILE A 195 11.57 -0.02 6.19
N VAL A 196 10.37 0.54 6.37
CA VAL A 196 9.74 0.72 7.68
C VAL A 196 8.30 0.21 7.68
N VAL A 197 7.81 -0.20 8.85
CA VAL A 197 6.38 -0.50 9.05
C VAL A 197 5.62 0.83 9.16
N LYS A 198 4.75 1.12 8.20
CA LYS A 198 3.87 2.30 8.19
C LYS A 198 2.53 2.01 8.86
N HIS A 199 2.01 0.80 8.67
CA HIS A 199 0.70 0.41 9.15
C HIS A 199 0.70 -1.00 9.73
N VAL A 200 -0.10 -1.20 10.78
CA VAL A 200 -0.44 -2.53 11.28
C VAL A 200 -1.94 -2.54 11.53
N PHE A 201 -2.66 -3.37 10.79
CA PHE A 201 -4.05 -3.69 11.07
C PHE A 201 -4.11 -5.04 11.76
N GLU A 202 -4.77 -5.13 12.91
CA GLU A 202 -5.02 -6.40 13.59
C GLU A 202 -6.51 -6.73 13.47
N ILE A 203 -6.80 -7.94 13.00
CA ILE A 203 -8.17 -8.42 12.85
C ILE A 203 -8.79 -8.54 14.25
N PRO A 204 -9.90 -7.82 14.51
CA PRO A 204 -10.62 -7.92 15.78
C PRO A 204 -10.96 -9.36 16.12
N SER A 205 -10.80 -9.76 17.38
CA SER A 205 -10.98 -11.15 17.80
C SER A 205 -12.41 -11.67 17.59
N ASP A 206 -13.39 -10.78 17.64
CA ASP A 206 -14.81 -11.06 17.38
C ASP A 206 -15.13 -11.22 15.88
N GLN A 207 -14.18 -10.89 15.00
CA GLN A 207 -14.27 -11.11 13.55
C GLN A 207 -13.50 -12.36 13.09
N LEU A 208 -12.81 -13.05 14.00
CA LEU A 208 -12.15 -14.29 13.67
C LEU A 208 -13.16 -15.42 13.56
N ARG A 209 -12.90 -16.32 12.62
CA ARG A 209 -13.66 -17.55 12.47
C ARG A 209 -13.60 -18.35 13.76
N SER A 210 -14.73 -18.88 14.20
CA SER A 210 -14.77 -19.77 15.35
C SER A 210 -14.13 -21.12 15.02
N GLU A 211 -13.68 -21.85 16.05
CA GLU A 211 -12.97 -23.12 15.91
C GLU A 211 -13.77 -24.21 15.16
N ASP A 212 -15.09 -24.12 15.16
CA ASP A 212 -16.03 -25.00 14.47
C ASP A 212 -16.22 -24.68 12.98
N GLU A 213 -15.76 -23.52 12.51
CA GLU A 213 -15.77 -23.17 11.08
C GLU A 213 -14.55 -23.72 10.31
N PHE A 214 -13.56 -24.26 11.01
CA PHE A 214 -12.42 -24.91 10.37
C PHE A 214 -12.84 -26.24 9.77
N ILE A 215 -12.79 -26.35 8.44
CA ILE A 215 -12.96 -27.62 7.74
C ILE A 215 -11.74 -28.49 8.04
N ARG A 216 -11.87 -29.34 9.07
CA ARG A 216 -10.87 -30.36 9.37
C ARG A 216 -10.97 -31.43 8.30
N ARG A 217 -9.89 -31.68 7.57
CA ARG A 217 -9.83 -32.87 6.72
C ARG A 217 -9.96 -34.11 7.63
N PRO A 218 -10.78 -35.10 7.25
CA PRO A 218 -10.90 -36.35 7.99
C PRO A 218 -9.56 -37.11 8.04
#